data_AF-A0A151E4E2-F1
#
_entry.id   AF-A0A151E4E2-F1
#
_cell.length_a   1.000
_cell.length_b   1.000
_cell.length_c   1.000
_cell.angle_alpha   90.00
_cell.angle_beta   90.00
_cell.angle_gamma   90.00
#
_symmetry.space_group_name_H-M   'P 1'
#
loop_
_entity.id
_entity.type
_entity.pdbx_description
1 polymer ?
#
loop_
_entity_poly.entity_id
_entity_poly.type
_entity_poly.pdbx_seq_one_letter_code
_entity_poly.pdbx_strand_id
1 'polypeptide(L)'
;MKTIILGVGNQILGDDGVGIHIANELKKHIHQSEVTIEEAITGGMNLLDLILGYDKAIIIDAVKTEHGKDGEVKRIPLHDFSTMHSCNPHDVSLSEAIEMAKKMGETRIPREIVIIGILKEITI
;
A
#
# COMPACT_ATOMS: atom_id res chain seq x y z
N MET A 1 -19.54 1.90 5.17
CA MET A 1 -18.30 1.11 5.28
C MET A 1 -17.14 2.01 4.86
N LYS A 2 -16.33 2.47 5.81
CA LYS A 2 -15.22 3.41 5.54
C LYS A 2 -14.09 2.67 4.84
N THR A 3 -13.73 3.11 3.64
CA THR A 3 -12.64 2.52 2.85
C THR A 3 -11.53 3.54 2.68
N ILE A 4 -10.29 3.13 2.89
CA ILE A 4 -9.12 3.92 2.51
C ILE A 4 -8.43 3.31 1.30
N ILE A 5 -8.05 4.14 0.34
CA ILE A 5 -7.19 3.79 -0.78
C ILE A 5 -5.86 4.53 -0.59
N LEU A 6 -4.77 3.80 -0.46
CA LEU A 6 -3.43 4.32 -0.27
C LEU A 6 -2.60 4.10 -1.53
N GLY A 7 -2.19 5.20 -2.17
CA GLY A 7 -1.12 5.17 -3.16
C GLY A 7 0.23 5.23 -2.47
N VAL A 8 0.96 4.12 -2.48
CA VAL A 8 2.32 4.02 -1.93
C VAL A 8 3.31 4.27 -3.06
N GLY A 9 4.34 5.06 -2.79
CA GLY A 9 5.34 5.34 -3.80
C GLY A 9 6.29 6.47 -3.44
N ASN A 10 7.27 6.72 -4.30
CA ASN A 10 8.05 7.95 -4.27
C ASN A 10 7.98 8.64 -5.63
N GLN A 11 7.29 9.79 -5.70
CA GLN A 11 7.13 10.59 -6.92
C GLN A 11 8.47 11.05 -7.54
N ILE A 12 9.56 11.06 -6.76
CA ILE A 12 10.88 11.53 -7.20
C ILE A 12 11.67 10.39 -7.88
N LEU A 13 11.35 9.12 -7.59
CA LEU A 13 12.09 7.94 -8.06
C LEU A 13 11.42 7.27 -9.28
N GLY A 14 11.16 8.04 -10.34
CA GLY A 14 10.64 7.52 -11.61
C GLY A 14 9.35 6.70 -11.44
N ASP A 15 9.36 5.44 -11.89
CA ASP A 15 8.15 4.58 -11.86
C ASP A 15 7.73 4.13 -10.46
N ASP A 16 8.55 4.35 -9.43
CA ASP A 16 8.14 4.13 -8.03
C ASP A 16 7.01 5.11 -7.61
N GLY A 17 6.70 6.12 -8.44
CA GLY A 17 5.56 7.01 -8.25
C GLY A 17 4.21 6.46 -8.75
N VAL A 18 4.15 5.27 -9.34
CA VAL A 18 2.91 4.77 -9.99
C VAL A 18 1.73 4.64 -9.01
N GLY A 19 1.96 4.19 -7.78
CA GLY A 19 0.90 4.09 -6.76
C GLY A 19 0.32 5.46 -6.41
N ILE A 20 1.19 6.46 -6.27
CA ILE A 20 0.79 7.85 -6.04
C ILE A 20 0.06 8.44 -7.27
N HIS A 21 0.51 8.13 -8.48
CA HIS A 21 -0.16 8.59 -9.70
C HIS A 21 -1.58 8.04 -9.79
N ILE A 22 -1.76 6.75 -9.48
CA ILE A 22 -3.07 6.10 -9.45
C ILE A 22 -3.96 6.73 -8.38
N ALA A 23 -3.46 6.96 -7.17
CA ALA A 23 -4.24 7.62 -6.11
C ALA A 23 -4.71 9.02 -6.53
N ASN A 24 -3.84 9.80 -7.16
CA ASN A 24 -4.19 11.12 -7.68
C ASN A 24 -5.23 11.07 -8.80
N GLU A 25 -5.18 10.06 -9.66
CA GLU A 25 -6.18 9.86 -10.71
C GLU A 25 -7.53 9.42 -10.14
N LEU A 26 -7.53 8.55 -9.13
CA LEU A 26 -8.75 8.11 -8.44
C LEU A 26 -9.44 9.27 -7.71
N LYS A 27 -8.69 10.20 -7.09
CA LYS A 27 -9.24 11.41 -6.46
C LYS A 27 -10.09 12.27 -7.40
N LYS A 28 -9.82 12.23 -8.71
CA LYS A 28 -10.59 12.98 -9.73
C LYS A 28 -11.92 12.34 -10.08
N HIS A 29 -12.08 11.04 -9.81
CA HIS A 29 -13.24 10.24 -10.24
C HIS A 29 -14.11 9.77 -9.08
N ILE A 30 -13.54 9.61 -7.89
CA ILE A 30 -14.22 9.12 -6.70
C ILE A 30 -14.48 10.29 -5.74
N HIS A 31 -15.75 10.57 -5.49
CA HIS A 31 -16.21 11.63 -4.57
C HIS A 31 -17.14 11.11 -3.46
N GLN A 32 -17.13 9.80 -3.23
CA GLN A 32 -17.92 9.18 -2.18
C GLN A 32 -17.35 9.54 -0.81
N SER A 33 -18.19 10.04 0.11
CA SER A 33 -17.78 10.44 1.46
C SER A 33 -17.27 9.28 2.34
N GLU A 34 -17.56 8.03 1.95
CA GLU A 34 -17.10 6.82 2.64
C GLU A 34 -15.74 6.32 2.12
N VAL A 35 -15.21 6.90 1.05
CA VAL A 35 -13.92 6.53 0.46
C VAL A 35 -12.92 7.67 0.67
N THR A 36 -11.89 7.39 1.45
CA THR A 36 -10.74 8.28 1.61
C THR A 36 -9.62 7.82 0.68
N ILE A 37 -8.98 8.74 -0.03
CA ILE A 37 -7.85 8.43 -0.90
C ILE A 37 -6.67 9.27 -0.43
N GLU A 38 -5.58 8.61 -0.02
CA GLU A 38 -4.38 9.25 0.51
C GLU A 38 -3.12 8.72 -0.18
N GLU A 39 -2.03 9.44 0.01
CA GLU A 39 -0.70 9.12 -0.53
C GLU A 39 0.25 8.82 0.63
N ALA A 40 1.08 7.80 0.46
CA ALA A 40 2.08 7.41 1.45
C ALA A 40 3.45 7.28 0.79
N ILE A 41 4.45 7.96 1.35
CA ILE A 41 5.83 7.97 0.83
C ILE A 41 6.63 6.76 1.36
N THR A 42 6.21 6.18 2.50
CA THR A 42 6.95 5.14 3.22
C THR A 42 6.06 3.95 3.56
N GLY A 43 6.63 2.75 3.55
CA GLY A 43 5.98 1.52 3.99
C GLY A 43 5.94 1.32 5.52
N GLY A 44 5.54 0.12 5.94
CA GLY A 44 5.66 -0.35 7.33
C GLY A 44 4.69 0.27 8.34
N MET A 45 5.18 0.65 9.52
CA MET A 45 4.36 1.15 10.63
C MET A 45 3.56 2.42 10.28
N ASN A 46 4.13 3.29 9.44
CA ASN A 46 3.44 4.50 8.98
C ASN A 46 2.17 4.16 8.18
N LEU A 47 2.17 3.06 7.42
CA LEU A 47 0.97 2.60 6.72
C LEU A 47 -0.10 2.09 7.69
N LEU A 48 0.31 1.45 8.79
CA LEU A 48 -0.64 0.99 9.81
C LEU A 48 -1.44 2.17 10.37
N ASP A 49 -0.76 3.24 10.78
CA ASP A 49 -1.41 4.42 11.36
C ASP A 49 -2.44 5.04 10.41
N LEU A 50 -2.16 5.04 9.11
CA LEU A 50 -3.07 5.57 8.08
C LEU A 50 -4.32 4.71 7.88
N ILE A 51 -4.23 3.39 8.06
CA ILE A 51 -5.36 2.49 7.83
C ILE A 51 -6.20 2.25 9.09
N LEU A 52 -5.75 2.66 10.27
CA LEU A 52 -6.52 2.51 11.51
C LEU A 52 -7.83 3.30 11.46
N GLY A 53 -8.91 2.67 11.90
CA GLY A 53 -10.26 3.28 11.96
C GLY A 53 -11.07 3.14 10.67
N TYR A 54 -10.51 2.49 9.65
CA TYR A 54 -11.22 2.11 8.43
C TYR A 54 -11.72 0.66 8.49
N ASP A 55 -12.78 0.37 7.75
CA ASP A 55 -13.32 -0.99 7.62
C ASP A 55 -12.53 -1.80 6.58
N LYS A 56 -12.05 -1.12 5.53
CA LYS A 56 -11.32 -1.69 4.40
C LYS A 56 -10.15 -0.80 4.00
N ALA A 57 -9.00 -1.40 3.73
CA ALA A 57 -7.83 -0.72 3.17
C ALA A 57 -7.44 -1.33 1.82
N ILE A 58 -7.21 -0.48 0.83
CA ILE A 58 -6.68 -0.83 -0.49
C ILE A 58 -5.35 -0.13 -0.65
N ILE A 59 -4.27 -0.88 -0.79
CA ILE A 59 -2.91 -0.36 -0.92
C ILE A 59 -2.48 -0.60 -2.36
N ILE A 60 -1.95 0.43 -3.01
CA ILE A 60 -1.53 0.41 -4.40
C ILE A 60 -0.04 0.77 -4.43
N ASP A 61 0.81 -0.16 -4.85
CA ASP A 61 2.28 0.02 -4.83
C ASP A 61 2.94 -0.54 -6.09
N ALA A 62 4.12 -0.03 -6.43
CA ALA A 62 4.99 -0.63 -7.43
C ALA A 62 5.68 -1.86 -6.84
N VAL A 63 5.64 -2.99 -7.54
CA VAL A 63 6.24 -4.24 -7.06
C VAL A 63 7.24 -4.74 -8.10
N LYS A 64 8.50 -4.88 -7.68
CA LYS A 64 9.52 -5.53 -8.52
C LYS A 64 9.25 -7.02 -8.60
N THR A 65 9.36 -7.57 -9.80
CA THR A 65 9.28 -9.00 -10.01
C THR A 65 10.39 -9.48 -10.93
N GLU A 66 10.91 -10.67 -10.65
CA GLU A 66 11.81 -11.38 -11.56
C GLU A 66 11.04 -12.00 -12.74
N HIS A 67 9.72 -12.18 -12.59
CA HIS A 67 8.85 -12.85 -13.55
C HIS A 67 7.49 -12.14 -13.66
N GLY A 68 7.31 -11.36 -14.73
CA GLY A 68 6.06 -10.68 -15.02
C GLY A 68 6.16 -9.79 -16.24
N LYS A 69 5.04 -9.25 -16.71
CA LYS A 69 5.05 -8.19 -17.72
C LYS A 69 5.00 -6.83 -17.05
N ASP A 70 5.74 -5.88 -17.59
CA ASP A 70 5.66 -4.48 -17.17
C ASP A 70 4.23 -3.95 -17.23
N GLY A 71 3.82 -3.30 -16.15
CA GLY A 71 2.47 -2.75 -15.98
C GLY A 71 1.40 -3.80 -15.66
N GLU A 72 1.75 -5.08 -15.49
CA GLU A 72 0.80 -6.10 -15.07
C GLU A 72 0.32 -5.82 -13.63
N VAL A 73 -1.01 -5.79 -13.45
CA VAL A 73 -1.64 -5.53 -12.14
C VAL A 73 -1.97 -6.84 -11.46
N LYS A 74 -1.45 -7.07 -10.25
CA LYS A 74 -1.74 -8.27 -9.45
C LYS A 74 -2.19 -7.92 -8.04
N ARG A 75 -3.06 -8.75 -7.49
CA ARG A 75 -3.34 -8.73 -6.06
C ARG A 75 -2.21 -9.45 -5.32
N ILE A 76 -1.55 -8.75 -4.41
CA ILE A 76 -0.45 -9.28 -3.63
C ILE A 76 -0.99 -9.74 -2.26
N PRO A 77 -0.66 -10.96 -1.81
CA PRO A 77 -0.96 -11.38 -0.45
C PRO A 77 -0.23 -10.48 0.57
N LEU A 78 -0.88 -10.15 1.69
CA LEU A 78 -0.29 -9.30 2.73
C LEU A 78 1.04 -9.85 3.29
N HIS A 79 1.22 -11.18 3.30
CA HIS A 79 2.46 -11.82 3.76
C HIS A 79 3.60 -11.70 2.74
N ASP A 80 3.28 -11.58 1.47
CA ASP A 80 4.24 -11.40 0.36
C ASP A 80 4.51 -9.91 0.07
N PHE A 81 3.88 -9.01 0.82
CA PHE A 81 4.00 -7.58 0.61
C PHE A 81 5.26 -7.02 1.28
N SER A 82 6.35 -7.00 0.53
CA SER A 82 7.53 -6.18 0.81
C SER A 82 7.42 -4.89 0.00
N THR A 83 7.22 -3.76 0.68
CA THR A 83 7.21 -2.45 0.02
C THR A 83 8.59 -2.17 -0.57
N MET A 84 8.67 -1.71 -1.82
CA MET A 84 9.93 -1.24 -2.43
C MET A 84 10.59 -0.10 -1.64
N HIS A 85 9.81 0.56 -0.78
CA HIS A 85 10.22 1.68 0.07
C HIS A 85 10.64 1.29 1.48
N SER A 86 10.71 0.00 1.82
CA SER A 86 11.50 -0.45 2.96
C SER A 86 12.97 -0.44 2.54
N CYS A 87 13.55 0.76 2.44
CA CYS A 87 14.97 0.93 2.12
C CYS A 87 15.89 0.36 3.22
N ASN A 88 15.33 -0.15 4.32
CA ASN A 88 16.08 -0.71 5.43
C ASN A 88 15.59 -2.13 5.77
N PRO A 89 16.46 -3.14 5.84
CA PRO A 89 16.13 -4.47 6.38
C PRO A 89 15.75 -4.45 7.88
N HIS A 90 15.72 -3.28 8.51
CA HIS A 90 15.24 -3.02 9.87
C HIS A 90 13.83 -2.42 9.93
N ASP A 91 13.21 -2.10 8.80
CA ASP A 91 11.84 -1.59 8.79
C ASP A 91 10.85 -2.73 9.02
N VAL A 92 10.04 -2.59 10.06
CA VAL A 92 8.93 -3.51 10.37
C VAL A 92 7.97 -3.52 9.18
N SER A 93 7.75 -4.69 8.60
CA SER A 93 6.80 -4.85 7.50
C SER A 93 5.38 -4.52 7.93
N LEU A 94 4.49 -4.17 7.00
CA LEU A 94 3.09 -3.88 7.33
C LEU A 94 2.40 -5.08 8.01
N SER A 95 2.73 -6.30 7.58
CA SER A 95 2.23 -7.54 8.20
C SER A 95 2.67 -7.67 9.66
N GLU A 96 3.95 -7.45 9.96
CA GLU A 96 4.48 -7.47 11.33
C GLU A 96 3.89 -6.34 12.20
N ALA A 97 3.73 -5.14 11.63
CA ALA A 97 3.10 -4.01 12.32
C ALA A 97 1.66 -4.34 12.73
N ILE A 98 0.88 -4.94 11.82
CA ILE A 98 -0.48 -5.41 12.09
C ILE A 98 -0.49 -6.47 13.18
N GLU A 99 0.43 -7.45 13.15
CA GLU A 99 0.52 -8.47 14.20
C GLU A 99 0.87 -7.87 15.56
N MET A 100 1.80 -6.92 15.61
CA MET A 100 2.20 -6.24 16.83
C MET A 100 1.04 -5.43 17.41
N ALA A 101 0.33 -4.67 16.57
CA ALA A 101 -0.83 -3.89 16.99
C ALA A 101 -1.97 -4.78 17.53
N LYS A 102 -2.23 -5.93 16.89
CA LYS A 102 -3.17 -6.93 17.42
C LYS A 102 -2.76 -7.43 18.80
N LYS A 103 -1.47 -7.74 19.01
CA LYS A 103 -0.94 -8.17 20.32
C LYS A 103 -1.05 -7.08 21.38
N MET A 104 -1.00 -5.80 20.99
CA MET A 104 -1.20 -4.65 21.87
C MET A 104 -2.68 -4.32 22.14
N GLY A 105 -3.62 -5.09 21.57
CA GLY A 105 -5.06 -4.90 21.77
C GLY A 105 -5.68 -3.84 20.86
N GLU A 106 -5.03 -3.46 19.77
CA GLU A 106 -5.61 -2.55 18.78
C GLU A 106 -6.77 -3.25 18.04
N THR A 107 -7.95 -2.63 18.10
CA THR A 107 -9.20 -3.18 17.54
C THR A 107 -9.65 -2.45 16.27
N ARG A 108 -9.02 -1.33 15.94
CA ARG A 108 -9.38 -0.47 14.80
C ARG A 108 -8.68 -0.86 13.50
N ILE A 109 -8.08 -2.04 13.44
CA ILE A 109 -7.43 -2.55 12.22
C ILE A 109 -8.52 -2.94 11.21
N PRO A 110 -8.38 -2.57 9.92
CA PRO A 110 -9.34 -2.94 8.89
C PRO A 110 -9.61 -4.44 8.84
N ARG A 111 -10.87 -4.81 8.59
CA ARG A 111 -11.28 -6.21 8.45
C ARG A 111 -10.81 -6.82 7.14
N GLU A 112 -10.63 -5.97 6.13
CA GLU A 112 -10.13 -6.36 4.82
C GLU A 112 -8.98 -5.44 4.41
N ILE A 113 -7.83 -6.03 4.09
CA ILE A 113 -6.67 -5.34 3.53
C ILE A 113 -6.38 -5.98 2.18
N VAL A 114 -6.40 -5.16 1.13
CA VAL A 114 -6.14 -5.56 -0.25
C VAL A 114 -4.92 -4.81 -0.73
N ILE A 115 -3.94 -5.54 -1.26
CA ILE A 115 -2.77 -4.92 -1.88
C ILE A 115 -2.82 -5.20 -3.37
N ILE A 116 -2.65 -4.14 -4.15
CA ILE A 116 -2.60 -4.13 -5.60
C ILE A 116 -1.19 -3.70 -6.01
N GLY A 117 -0.42 -4.66 -6.50
CA GLY A 117 0.92 -4.43 -7.02
C GLY A 117 0.89 -4.18 -8.52
N ILE A 118 1.56 -3.10 -8.96
CA ILE A 118 1.86 -2.85 -10.37
C ILE A 118 3.27 -3.41 -10.62
N LEU A 119 3.35 -4.44 -11.46
CA LEU A 119 4.62 -5.12 -11.73
C LEU A 119 5.53 -4.26 -12.58
N LYS A 120 6.79 -4.18 -12.15
CA LYS A 120 7.89 -3.53 -12.86
C LYS A 120 9.07 -4.48 -12.97
N GLU A 121 9.62 -4.59 -14.17
CA GLU A 121 10.83 -5.33 -14.47
C GLU A 121 12.04 -4.68 -13.80
N ILE A 122 12.91 -5.51 -13.24
CA ILE A 122 14.14 -5.05 -12.61
C ILE A 122 15.09 -4.63 -13.73
N THR A 123 15.19 -3.32 -13.99
CA THR A 123 16.24 -2.79 -14.84
C THR A 123 17.55 -2.74 -14.03
N ILE A 124 18.51 -3.58 -14.41
CA ILE A 124 19.86 -3.68 -13.82
C ILE A 124 20.72 -2.50 -14.27
#